data_AF-A0A3P6SPM8-F1
#
_entry.id   AF-A0A3P6SPM8-F1
#
_cell.length_a   1.000
_cell.length_b   1.000
_cell.length_c   1.000
_cell.angle_alpha   90.00
_cell.angle_beta   90.00
_cell.angle_gamma   90.00
#
_symmetry.space_group_name_H-M   'P 1'
#
loop_
_entity.id
_entity.type
_entity.pdbx_description
1 polymer ?
#
loop_
_entity_poly.entity_id
_entity_poly.type
_entity_poly.pdbx_seq_one_letter_code
_entity_poly.pdbx_strand_id
1 'polypeptide(L)'
;MMMMGSSRLESALLRTDCMLFTDDGKYMVVATTAPAPDQLITIPMVYPNHEALPLINYSLEIYTFFTIDLEKGCIAHFVMYNFDRINLTHGVALCGSTMMIMSLQKQIISLVTDNLGLYVLTSLFSIFL
;
A
#
# COMPACT_ATOMS: atom_id res chain seq x y z
N MET A 1 -20.34 -11.92 -1.16
CA MET A 1 -19.14 -12.40 -0.46
C MET A 1 -18.17 -12.91 -1.50
N MET A 2 -17.27 -12.06 -2.01
CA MET A 2 -16.25 -12.49 -2.97
C MET A 2 -15.13 -13.16 -2.19
N MET A 3 -14.94 -14.46 -2.41
CA MET A 3 -13.79 -15.20 -1.92
C MET A 3 -12.54 -14.63 -2.59
N MET A 4 -11.72 -13.87 -1.85
CA MET A 4 -10.34 -13.65 -2.26
C MET A 4 -9.66 -15.02 -2.33
N GLY A 5 -9.12 -15.38 -3.49
CA GLY A 5 -8.47 -16.67 -3.71
C GLY A 5 -7.38 -16.93 -2.66
N SER A 6 -7.51 -18.03 -1.92
CA SER A 6 -6.65 -18.34 -0.77
C SER A 6 -5.17 -18.51 -1.13
N SER A 7 -4.83 -18.70 -2.40
CA SER A 7 -3.45 -18.88 -2.86
C SER A 7 -2.59 -17.61 -2.80
N ARG A 8 -3.18 -16.40 -2.84
CA ARG A 8 -2.39 -15.15 -2.76
C ARG A 8 -1.95 -14.81 -1.33
N LEU A 9 -2.64 -15.35 -0.33
CA LEU A 9 -2.35 -15.10 1.08
C LEU A 9 -1.27 -16.04 1.63
N GLU A 10 -1.02 -17.20 0.99
CA GLU A 10 -0.06 -18.20 1.47
C GLU A 10 1.37 -17.68 1.58
N SER A 11 1.73 -16.67 0.77
CA SER A 11 3.06 -16.03 0.78
C SER A 11 3.09 -14.66 1.46
N ALA A 12 1.95 -14.17 1.96
CA ALA A 12 1.85 -12.83 2.51
C ALA A 12 2.39 -12.80 3.95
N LEU A 13 3.41 -12.00 4.19
CA LEU A 13 4.05 -11.84 5.49
C LEU A 13 3.57 -10.54 6.15
N LEU A 14 3.10 -10.64 7.40
CA LEU A 14 2.79 -9.47 8.22
C LEU A 14 4.07 -8.69 8.54
N ARG A 15 4.02 -7.38 8.38
CA ARG A 15 5.15 -6.46 8.51
C ARG A 15 5.05 -5.68 9.81
N THR A 16 5.88 -6.04 10.79
CA THR A 16 5.91 -5.39 12.12
C THR A 16 6.49 -3.98 12.09
N ASP A 17 7.21 -3.64 11.02
CA ASP A 17 7.76 -2.32 10.72
C ASP A 17 6.71 -1.34 10.19
N CYS A 18 5.48 -1.78 9.93
CA CYS A 18 4.34 -0.94 9.58
C CYS A 18 3.18 -1.20 10.54
N MET A 19 3.22 -0.56 11.70
CA MET A 19 2.15 -0.54 12.69
C MET A 19 1.88 0.90 13.10
N LEU A 20 0.78 1.45 12.63
CA LEU A 20 0.42 2.86 12.82
C LEU A 20 -0.92 2.95 13.52
N PHE A 21 -1.05 3.85 14.49
CA PHE A 21 -2.29 4.07 15.24
C PHE A 21 -2.85 5.43 14.88
N THR A 22 -4.17 5.53 14.69
CA THR A 22 -4.82 6.83 14.54
C THR A 22 -4.72 7.61 15.84
N ASP A 23 -4.68 8.94 15.74
CA ASP A 23 -4.53 9.83 16.91
C ASP A 23 -5.69 9.68 17.92
N ASP A 24 -6.86 9.27 17.45
CA ASP A 24 -8.03 8.99 18.30
C ASP A 24 -8.03 7.58 18.92
N GLY A 25 -7.04 6.74 18.58
CA GLY A 25 -6.87 5.40 19.12
C GLY A 25 -7.94 4.39 18.69
N LYS A 26 -8.82 4.72 17.73
CA LYS A 26 -9.91 3.82 17.30
C LYS A 26 -9.47 2.80 16.26
N TYR A 27 -8.46 3.15 15.46
CA TYR A 27 -8.01 2.31 14.36
C TYR A 27 -6.50 2.07 14.44
N MET A 28 -6.11 0.91 13.93
CA MET A 28 -4.72 0.55 13.69
C MET A 28 -4.55 0.15 12.23
N VAL A 29 -3.48 0.65 11.61
CA VAL A 29 -3.07 0.22 10.28
C VAL A 29 -1.91 -0.75 10.40
N VAL A 30 -2.04 -1.90 9.72
CA VAL A 30 -0.96 -2.89 9.55
C VAL A 30 -0.77 -3.21 8.09
N ALA A 31 0.42 -3.65 7.71
CA ALA A 31 0.72 -4.05 6.34
C ALA A 31 1.14 -5.51 6.23
N THR A 32 0.83 -6.11 5.09
CA THR A 32 1.42 -7.38 4.64
C THR A 32 2.16 -7.16 3.32
N THR A 33 3.20 -7.94 3.09
CA THR A 33 3.92 -7.99 1.80
C THR A 33 3.94 -9.39 1.26
N ALA A 34 3.80 -9.52 -0.05
CA ALA A 34 4.05 -10.75 -0.78
C ALA A 34 4.91 -10.44 -2.01
N PRO A 35 5.83 -11.35 -2.40
CA PRO A 35 6.55 -11.19 -3.66
C PRO A 35 5.54 -11.17 -4.81
N ALA A 36 5.69 -10.22 -5.73
CA ALA A 36 4.83 -10.16 -6.90
C ALA A 36 5.19 -11.31 -7.85
N PRO A 37 4.22 -12.11 -8.32
CA PRO A 37 4.52 -13.21 -9.24
C PRO A 37 4.88 -12.68 -10.62
N ASP A 38 6.09 -12.98 -11.09
CA ASP A 38 6.62 -12.51 -12.38
C ASP A 38 5.68 -12.83 -13.56
N GLN A 39 5.00 -13.98 -13.48
CA GLN A 39 4.08 -14.47 -14.52
C GLN A 39 2.83 -13.61 -14.70
N LEU A 40 2.47 -12.77 -13.72
CA LEU A 40 1.29 -11.91 -13.78
C LEU A 40 1.64 -10.45 -14.11
N ILE A 41 2.93 -10.15 -14.33
CA ILE A 41 3.37 -8.79 -14.64
C ILE A 41 2.91 -8.40 -16.05
N THR A 42 2.16 -7.31 -16.14
CA THR A 42 1.83 -6.66 -17.42
C THR A 42 2.41 -5.26 -17.46
N ILE A 43 2.76 -4.78 -18.66
CA ILE A 43 3.35 -3.45 -18.86
C ILE A 43 2.51 -2.34 -18.20
N PRO A 44 1.17 -2.28 -18.38
CA PRO A 44 0.36 -1.22 -17.76
C PRO A 44 0.32 -1.27 -16.23
N MET A 45 0.55 -2.43 -15.62
CA MET A 45 0.57 -2.57 -14.16
C MET A 45 1.87 -2.01 -13.55
N VAL A 46 2.99 -2.19 -14.25
CA VAL A 46 4.31 -1.72 -13.79
C VAL A 46 4.52 -0.25 -14.13
N TYR A 47 4.03 0.18 -15.30
CA TYR A 47 4.17 1.52 -15.83
C TYR A 47 2.80 2.18 -16.02
N PRO A 48 2.06 2.47 -14.93
CA PRO A 48 0.73 3.08 -15.03
C PRO A 48 0.77 4.55 -15.46
N ASN A 49 1.95 5.17 -15.46
CA ASN A 49 2.16 6.56 -15.86
C ASN A 49 3.57 6.72 -16.47
N HIS A 50 3.85 7.91 -17.01
CA HIS A 50 5.12 8.23 -17.67
C HIS A 50 6.31 8.46 -16.73
N GLU A 51 6.07 8.50 -15.42
CA GLU A 51 7.10 8.74 -14.39
C GLU A 51 7.54 7.45 -13.69
N ALA A 52 6.84 6.34 -13.94
CA ALA A 52 7.16 5.06 -13.35
C ALA A 52 8.61 4.64 -13.64
N LEU A 53 9.30 4.16 -12.61
CA LEU A 53 10.71 3.83 -12.70
C LEU A 53 10.95 2.58 -13.57
N PRO A 54 12.05 2.52 -14.33
CA PRO A 54 12.41 1.33 -15.09
C PRO A 54 12.65 0.13 -14.15
N LEU A 55 12.22 -1.05 -14.60
CA LEU A 55 12.52 -2.34 -13.96
C LEU A 55 14.02 -2.65 -14.13
N ILE A 56 14.84 -2.30 -13.14
CA ILE A 56 16.27 -2.65 -13.12
C ILE A 56 16.55 -3.49 -11.87
N ASN A 57 16.55 -4.82 -12.01
CA ASN A 57 16.96 -5.77 -10.95
C ASN A 57 16.16 -5.73 -9.62
N TYR A 58 15.02 -5.06 -9.55
CA TYR A 58 14.22 -4.99 -8.33
C TYR A 58 13.06 -5.99 -8.35
N SER A 59 12.91 -6.75 -7.25
CA SER A 59 11.72 -7.55 -7.00
C SER A 59 10.57 -6.61 -6.64
N LEU A 60 9.51 -6.62 -7.44
CA LEU A 60 8.28 -5.95 -7.10
C LEU A 60 7.53 -6.75 -6.03
N GLU A 61 6.77 -6.04 -5.20
CA GLU A 61 5.94 -6.65 -4.16
C GLU A 61 4.47 -6.27 -4.35
N ILE A 62 3.61 -7.05 -3.70
CA ILE A 62 2.22 -6.74 -3.45
C ILE A 62 2.12 -6.33 -1.99
N TYR A 63 1.73 -5.09 -1.75
CA TYR A 63 1.48 -4.58 -0.41
C TYR A 63 -0.03 -4.57 -0.16
N THR A 64 -0.45 -5.04 1.01
CA THR A 64 -1.84 -4.85 1.47
C THR A 64 -1.82 -4.17 2.82
N PHE A 65 -2.42 -2.98 2.89
CA PHE A 65 -2.62 -2.25 4.13
C PHE A 65 -4.02 -2.52 4.64
N PHE A 66 -4.13 -2.93 5.90
CA PHE A 66 -5.38 -3.22 6.59
C PHE A 66 -5.61 -2.17 7.67
N THR A 67 -6.79 -1.58 7.67
CA THR A 67 -7.28 -0.78 8.79
C THR A 67 -8.11 -1.69 9.69
N ILE A 68 -7.69 -1.83 10.94
CA ILE A 68 -8.31 -2.65 11.97
C ILE A 68 -9.06 -1.73 12.93
N ASP A 69 -10.35 -1.98 13.13
CA ASP A 69 -11.16 -1.37 14.18
C ASP A 69 -10.80 -2.02 15.52
N LEU A 70 -10.21 -1.24 16.43
CA LEU A 70 -9.69 -1.74 17.70
C LEU A 70 -10.80 -2.01 18.71
N GLU A 71 -11.96 -1.34 18.61
CA GLU A 71 -13.10 -1.59 19.49
C GLU A 71 -13.82 -2.87 19.10
N LYS A 72 -14.00 -3.11 17.80
CA LYS A 72 -14.69 -4.31 17.28
C LYS A 72 -13.77 -5.51 17.08
N GLY A 73 -12.45 -5.29 17.03
CA GLY A 73 -11.45 -6.33 16.77
C GLY A 73 -11.54 -6.93 15.38
N CYS A 74 -11.96 -6.15 14.37
CA CYS A 74 -12.17 -6.63 13.00
C CYS A 74 -11.48 -5.74 11.96
N ILE A 75 -11.25 -6.27 10.76
CA ILE A 75 -10.77 -5.47 9.63
C ILE A 75 -11.91 -4.57 9.15
N ALA A 76 -11.72 -3.25 9.25
CA ALA A 76 -12.66 -2.25 8.77
C ALA A 76 -12.50 -1.98 7.27
N HIS A 77 -11.25 -1.90 6.79
CA HIS A 77 -10.93 -1.59 5.40
C HIS A 77 -9.58 -2.21 5.00
N PHE A 78 -9.35 -2.37 3.69
CA PHE A 78 -8.03 -2.69 3.17
C PHE A 78 -7.77 -2.01 1.83
N VAL A 79 -6.50 -1.72 1.53
CA VAL A 79 -6.05 -1.21 0.23
C VAL A 79 -4.84 -2.01 -0.25
N MET A 80 -4.83 -2.35 -1.53
CA MET A 80 -3.77 -3.13 -2.16
C MET A 80 -2.96 -2.29 -3.14
N TYR A 81 -1.65 -2.43 -3.08
CA TYR A 81 -0.70 -1.89 -4.05
C TYR A 81 0.01 -3.05 -4.71
N ASN A 82 -0.41 -3.38 -5.92
CA ASN A 82 0.24 -4.43 -6.71
C ASN A 82 1.45 -3.88 -7.45
N PHE A 83 2.47 -4.72 -7.61
CA PHE A 83 3.62 -4.47 -8.47
C PHE A 83 4.33 -3.16 -8.13
N ASP A 84 4.63 -2.98 -6.84
CA ASP A 84 5.14 -1.72 -6.30
C ASP A 84 6.45 -1.89 -5.54
N ARG A 85 7.03 -0.75 -5.17
CA ARG A 85 8.13 -0.63 -4.22
C ARG A 85 7.74 0.43 -3.20
N ILE A 86 7.46 -0.01 -1.99
CA ILE A 86 7.05 0.87 -0.88
C ILE A 86 7.98 0.61 0.29
N ASN A 87 8.68 1.65 0.76
CA ASN A 87 9.43 1.56 2.00
C ASN A 87 8.43 1.67 3.16
N LEU A 88 8.17 0.58 3.87
CA LEU A 88 7.17 0.58 4.94
C LEU A 88 7.55 1.45 6.15
N THR A 89 8.84 1.64 6.42
CA THR A 89 9.33 2.41 7.57
C THR A 89 9.35 3.91 7.32
N HIS A 90 9.66 4.34 6.09
CA HIS A 90 9.86 5.75 5.76
C HIS A 90 8.97 6.26 4.61
N GLY A 91 8.27 5.36 3.94
CA GLY A 91 7.35 5.63 2.83
C GLY A 91 5.89 5.57 3.23
N VAL A 92 5.58 5.33 4.50
CA VAL A 92 4.21 5.29 5.02
C VAL A 92 4.14 6.16 6.26
N ALA A 93 3.12 7.01 6.34
CA ALA A 93 2.87 7.86 7.50
C ALA A 93 1.38 7.92 7.77
N LEU A 94 1.01 8.13 9.03
CA LEU A 94 -0.36 8.38 9.46
C LEU A 94 -0.39 9.72 10.19
N CYS A 95 -1.29 10.59 9.77
CA CYS A 95 -1.53 11.90 10.40
C CYS A 95 -3.03 12.01 10.68
N GLY A 96 -3.43 11.98 11.94
CA GLY A 96 -4.83 11.84 12.32
C GLY A 96 -5.44 10.57 11.75
N SER A 97 -6.42 10.73 10.86
CA SER A 97 -7.15 9.67 10.14
C SER A 97 -6.73 9.53 8.66
N THR A 98 -5.63 10.19 8.27
CA THR A 98 -5.15 10.19 6.88
C THR A 98 -3.81 9.49 6.79
N MET A 99 -3.79 8.36 6.08
CA MET A 99 -2.58 7.62 5.78
C MET A 99 -1.98 8.09 4.46
N MET A 100 -0.68 8.38 4.45
CA MET A 100 0.11 8.66 3.26
C MET A 100 0.96 7.44 2.90
N ILE A 101 1.01 7.10 1.61
CA ILE A 101 1.83 6.00 1.07
C ILE A 101 2.62 6.52 -0.14
N MET A 102 3.94 6.33 -0.13
CA MET A 102 4.84 6.62 -1.24
C MET A 102 5.11 5.38 -2.07
N SER A 103 4.59 5.36 -3.30
CA SER A 103 4.92 4.38 -4.32
C SER A 103 6.17 4.82 -5.06
N LEU A 104 7.31 4.18 -4.77
CA LEU A 104 8.56 4.45 -5.46
C LEU A 104 8.53 3.94 -6.90
N GLN A 105 7.90 2.78 -7.14
CA GLN A 105 7.85 2.22 -8.49
C GLN A 105 7.03 3.11 -9.43
N LYS A 106 5.89 3.64 -8.96
CA LYS A 106 4.98 4.44 -9.79
C LYS A 106 5.21 5.94 -9.68
N GLN A 107 6.16 6.38 -8.84
CA GLN A 107 6.44 7.78 -8.55
C GLN A 107 5.17 8.55 -8.12
N ILE A 108 4.41 8.01 -7.17
CA ILE A 108 3.14 8.61 -6.70
C ILE A 108 3.10 8.66 -5.17
N ILE A 109 2.50 9.73 -4.62
CA ILE A 109 2.02 9.78 -3.24
C ILE A 109 0.49 9.61 -3.23
N SER A 110 0.04 8.59 -2.49
CA SER A 110 -1.36 8.30 -2.25
C SER A 110 -1.75 8.69 -0.83
N LEU A 111 -2.90 9.37 -0.67
CA LEU A 111 -3.57 9.55 0.61
C LEU A 111 -4.78 8.64 0.72
N VAL A 112 -4.93 7.96 1.85
CA VAL A 112 -6.08 7.12 2.18
C VAL A 112 -6.72 7.70 3.43
N THR A 113 -8.02 8.00 3.35
CA THR A 113 -8.78 8.56 4.48
C THR A 113 -9.90 7.61 4.87
N ASP A 114 -10.19 7.53 6.17
CA ASP A 114 -11.18 6.60 6.74
C ASP A 114 -12.60 6.77 6.17
N ASN A 115 -12.96 7.96 5.68
CA ASN A 115 -14.36 8.28 5.32
C ASN A 115 -14.65 8.40 3.82
N LEU A 116 -13.64 8.45 2.95
CA LEU A 116 -13.84 8.88 1.56
C LEU A 116 -13.04 8.08 0.51
N GLY A 117 -12.28 7.06 0.92
CA GLY A 117 -11.53 6.19 0.01
C GLY A 117 -10.12 6.71 -0.31
N LEU A 118 -9.48 6.05 -1.28
CA LEU A 118 -8.12 6.34 -1.75
C LEU A 118 -8.12 7.58 -2.68
N TYR A 119 -7.40 8.62 -2.28
CA TYR A 119 -7.11 9.80 -3.08
C TYR A 119 -5.64 9.79 -3.48
N VAL A 120 -5.36 9.72 -4.78
CA VAL A 120 -4.01 9.95 -5.28
C VAL A 120 -3.79 11.45 -5.36
N LEU A 121 -2.92 11.99 -4.51
CA LEU A 121 -2.84 13.45 -4.33
C LEU A 121 -1.85 14.08 -5.29
N THR A 122 -0.71 13.45 -5.59
CA THR A 122 0.31 14.03 -6.47
C THR A 122 1.32 12.98 -6.96
N SER A 123 1.90 13.23 -8.13
CA SER A 123 3.14 12.58 -8.58
C SER A 123 4.32 12.99 -7.67
N LEU A 124 5.22 12.06 -7.37
CA LEU A 124 6.46 12.34 -6.61
C LEU A 124 7.38 13.31 -7.36
N PHE A 125 7.33 13.31 -8.70
CA PHE A 125 8.15 14.19 -9.54
C PHE A 125 7.77 15.67 -9.39
N SER A 126 6.50 15.96 -9.09
CA SER A 126 6.00 17.33 -8.88
C SER A 126 6.46 17.96 -7.55
N ILE A 127 7.10 17.18 -6.67
CA ILE A 127 7.58 17.65 -5.35
C ILE A 127 9.07 18.05 -5.40
N PHE A 128 9.82 17.54 -6.38
CA PHE A 128 11.26 17.80 -6.54
C PHE A 128 11.59 18.82 -7.65
N LEU A 129 10.57 19.43 -8.26
CA LEU A 129 10.66 20.52 -9.25
C LEU A 129 10.03 21.80 -8.69
#